data_AF-A0A1G7SJ67-F1
#
_entry.id   AF-A0A1G7SJ67-F1
#
_cell.length_a   1.000
_cell.length_b   1.000
_cell.length_c   1.000
_cell.angle_alpha   90.00
_cell.angle_beta   90.00
_cell.angle_gamma   90.00
#
_symmetry.space_group_name_H-M   'P 1'
#
loop_
_entity.id
_entity.type
_entity.pdbx_description
1 polymer ?
#
loop_
_entity_poly.entity_id
_entity_poly.type
_entity_poly.pdbx_seq_one_letter_code
_entity_poly.pdbx_strand_id
1 'polypeptide(L)'
;MVTEIPTPVRAVLRQMIGLEVDPSDALHLKLAETITNLGPAASYGQRIVALRFDFAWELRDAGRVYGEAKANYEHAVAVRVVEISETAVAQEKRVSLGLAQAMAEKDAYEQKLTYLVAEQRERAMRKFLDALDAALENHRTDRADARAVDRAASQGFGGGA
;
A
#
# COMPACT_ATOMS: atom_id res chain seq x y z
N MET A 1 19.56 2.03 -18.43
CA MET A 1 18.86 2.98 -19.32
C MET A 1 17.72 3.57 -18.53
N VAL A 2 17.67 4.89 -18.36
CA VAL A 2 16.50 5.55 -17.76
C VAL A 2 15.42 5.58 -18.85
N THR A 3 14.42 4.71 -18.73
CA THR A 3 13.30 4.71 -19.67
C THR A 3 12.47 5.95 -19.37
N GLU A 4 12.50 6.93 -20.27
CA GLU A 4 11.73 8.16 -20.11
C GLU A 4 10.23 7.83 -20.16
N ILE A 5 9.54 8.00 -19.03
CA ILE A 5 8.11 7.69 -18.93
C ILE A 5 7.32 8.73 -19.72
N PRO A 6 6.48 8.32 -20.70
CA PRO A 6 5.75 9.26 -21.55
C PRO A 6 4.85 10.23 -20.76
N THR A 7 4.82 11.51 -21.14
CA THR A 7 3.98 12.54 -20.52
C THR A 7 2.50 12.16 -20.41
N PRO A 8 1.86 11.53 -21.41
CA PRO A 8 0.47 11.09 -21.28
C PRO A 8 0.25 10.06 -20.17
N VAL A 9 1.22 9.17 -19.94
CA VAL A 9 1.16 8.14 -18.89
C VAL A 9 1.25 8.80 -17.52
N ARG A 10 2.16 9.77 -17.35
CA ARG A 10 2.29 10.57 -16.12
C ARG A 10 0.99 11.32 -15.81
N ALA A 11 0.37 11.93 -16.82
CA ALA A 11 -0.90 12.63 -16.67
C ALA A 11 -2.03 11.69 -16.21
N VAL A 12 -2.12 10.49 -16.80
CA VAL A 12 -3.10 9.47 -16.39
C VAL A 12 -2.90 9.07 -14.93
N LEU A 13 -1.69 8.74 -14.51
CA LEU A 13 -1.40 8.35 -13.13
C LEU A 13 -1.69 9.51 -12.15
N ARG A 14 -1.29 10.73 -12.48
CA ARG A 14 -1.62 11.91 -11.66
C ARG A 14 -3.12 12.14 -11.54
N GLN A 15 -3.87 12.04 -12.64
CA GLN A 15 -5.32 12.26 -12.64
C GLN A 15 -6.10 11.16 -11.92
N MET A 16 -5.68 9.90 -12.07
CA MET A 16 -6.41 8.77 -11.50
C MET A 16 -6.13 8.58 -10.00
N ILE A 17 -4.88 8.76 -9.58
CA ILE A 17 -4.41 8.35 -8.25
C ILE A 17 -3.54 9.41 -7.56
N GLY A 18 -3.39 10.60 -8.14
CA GLY A 18 -2.57 11.67 -7.57
C GLY A 18 -1.07 11.38 -7.56
N LEU A 19 -0.62 10.37 -8.33
CA LEU A 19 0.76 9.92 -8.30
C LEU A 19 1.65 10.80 -9.19
N GLU A 20 2.64 11.45 -8.57
CA GLU A 20 3.77 12.03 -9.28
C GLU A 20 4.83 10.95 -9.50
N VAL A 21 5.07 10.63 -10.78
CA VAL A 21 5.88 9.47 -11.15
C VAL A 21 7.37 9.76 -10.98
N ASP A 22 8.01 8.98 -10.13
CA ASP A 22 9.44 9.04 -9.85
C ASP A 22 10.14 7.97 -10.70
N PRO A 23 11.01 8.35 -11.64
CA PRO A 23 11.71 7.39 -12.50
C PRO A 23 12.75 6.54 -11.75
N SER A 24 13.07 6.85 -10.50
CA SER A 24 13.96 6.06 -9.65
C SER A 24 13.22 5.01 -8.82
N ASP A 25 11.90 5.12 -8.72
CA ASP A 25 11.07 4.20 -7.96
C ASP A 25 10.54 3.06 -8.87
N ALA A 26 10.88 1.82 -8.52
CA ALA A 26 10.51 0.63 -9.29
C ALA A 26 9.00 0.39 -9.35
N LEU A 27 8.26 0.71 -8.29
CA LEU A 27 6.80 0.63 -8.27
C LEU A 27 6.21 1.67 -9.21
N HIS A 28 6.73 2.90 -9.19
CA HIS A 28 6.26 3.97 -10.09
C HIS A 28 6.49 3.60 -11.56
N LEU A 29 7.65 3.02 -11.88
CA LEU A 29 7.94 2.49 -13.21
C LEU A 29 6.99 1.37 -13.62
N LYS A 30 6.74 0.41 -12.72
CA LYS A 30 5.81 -0.70 -12.98
C LYS A 30 4.39 -0.21 -13.27
N LEU A 31 3.87 0.71 -12.46
CA LEU A 31 2.54 1.30 -12.67
C LEU A 31 2.46 2.09 -13.97
N ALA A 32 3.53 2.80 -14.34
CA ALA A 32 3.62 3.49 -15.62
C ALA A 32 3.66 2.51 -16.81
N GLU A 33 4.37 1.40 -16.67
CA GLU A 33 4.40 0.32 -17.65
C GLU A 33 3.01 -0.31 -17.82
N THR A 34 2.28 -0.58 -16.72
CA THR A 34 0.89 -1.08 -16.76
C THR A 34 0.01 -0.18 -17.62
N ILE A 35 0.06 1.14 -17.39
CA ILE A 35 -0.73 2.11 -18.15
C ILE A 35 -0.30 2.19 -19.62
N THR A 36 1.01 2.05 -19.88
CA THR A 36 1.56 2.05 -21.24
C THR A 36 1.08 0.82 -22.02
N ASN A 37 1.15 -0.36 -21.42
CA ASN A 37 0.79 -1.64 -22.04
C ASN A 37 -0.71 -1.77 -22.36
N LEU A 38 -1.56 -1.13 -21.56
CA LEU A 38 -2.99 -1.03 -21.86
C LEU A 38 -3.29 -0.16 -23.10
N GLY A 39 -2.37 0.72 -23.48
CA GLY A 39 -2.50 1.61 -24.62
C GLY A 39 -3.49 2.77 -24.39
N PRO A 40 -3.59 3.69 -25.36
CA PRO A 40 -4.41 4.90 -25.24
C PRO A 40 -5.91 4.62 -25.25
N ALA A 41 -6.36 3.54 -25.91
CA ALA A 41 -7.77 3.19 -26.04
C ALA A 41 -8.39 2.57 -24.78
N ALA A 42 -7.59 2.21 -23.77
CA ALA A 42 -8.09 1.62 -22.54
C ALA A 42 -8.98 2.60 -21.77
N SER A 43 -10.16 2.11 -21.39
CA SER A 43 -11.11 2.86 -20.56
C SER A 43 -10.57 3.10 -19.15
N TYR A 44 -11.11 4.11 -18.48
CA TYR A 44 -10.77 4.43 -17.09
C TYR A 44 -10.90 3.20 -16.16
N GLY A 45 -12.01 2.45 -16.24
CA GLY A 45 -12.21 1.24 -15.44
C GLY A 45 -11.18 0.14 -15.72
N GLN A 46 -10.78 -0.08 -16.98
CA GLN A 46 -9.72 -1.05 -17.32
C GLN A 46 -8.38 -0.65 -16.72
N ARG A 47 -8.06 0.64 -16.72
CA ARG A 47 -6.83 1.18 -16.11
C ARG A 47 -6.82 0.97 -14.60
N ILE A 48 -7.92 1.26 -13.89
CA ILE A 48 -8.02 1.02 -12.44
C ILE A 48 -7.82 -0.45 -12.12
N VAL A 49 -8.52 -1.35 -12.83
CA VAL A 49 -8.44 -2.78 -12.57
C VAL A 49 -7.02 -3.31 -12.77
N ALA A 50 -6.32 -2.88 -13.83
CA ALA A 50 -4.95 -3.31 -14.08
C ALA A 50 -3.99 -2.78 -12.99
N LEU A 51 -4.07 -1.49 -12.66
CA LEU A 51 -3.27 -0.90 -11.57
C LEU A 51 -3.49 -1.63 -10.25
N ARG A 52 -4.74 -1.93 -9.91
CA ARG A 52 -5.11 -2.69 -8.71
C ARG A 52 -4.44 -4.06 -8.68
N PHE A 53 -4.47 -4.80 -9.78
CA PHE A 53 -3.85 -6.12 -9.86
C PHE A 53 -2.33 -6.06 -9.67
N ASP A 54 -1.66 -5.15 -10.35
CA ASP A 54 -0.20 -5.02 -10.23
C ASP A 54 0.23 -4.51 -8.86
N PHE A 55 -0.53 -3.59 -8.27
CA PHE A 55 -0.29 -3.05 -6.94
C PHE A 55 -0.57 -4.07 -5.83
N ALA A 56 -1.54 -4.97 -6.02
CA ALA A 56 -1.86 -6.01 -5.03
C ALA A 56 -0.68 -6.98 -4.79
N TRP A 57 0.12 -7.25 -5.81
CA TRP A 57 1.35 -8.05 -5.66
C TRP A 57 2.40 -7.33 -4.80
N GLU A 58 2.55 -6.03 -4.99
CA GLU A 58 3.49 -5.19 -4.25
C GLU A 58 3.05 -5.05 -2.79
N LEU A 59 1.75 -4.94 -2.54
CA LEU A 59 1.19 -4.97 -1.18
C LEU A 59 1.48 -6.31 -0.48
N ARG A 60 1.40 -7.44 -1.20
CA ARG A 60 1.73 -8.75 -0.62
C ARG A 60 3.20 -8.85 -0.21
N ASP A 61 4.12 -8.35 -1.04
CA ASP A 61 5.54 -8.32 -0.68
C ASP A 61 5.80 -7.40 0.52
N ALA A 62 5.21 -6.20 0.54
CA ALA A 62 5.27 -5.32 1.70
C ALA A 62 4.72 -5.97 2.98
N GLY A 63 3.63 -6.73 2.87
CA GLY A 63 3.07 -7.52 3.97
C GLY A 63 4.01 -8.61 4.48
N ARG A 64 4.73 -9.30 3.58
CA ARG A 64 5.76 -10.28 3.95
C ARG A 64 6.92 -9.60 4.69
N VAL A 65 7.46 -8.52 4.14
CA VAL A 65 8.55 -7.74 4.75
C VAL A 65 8.15 -7.23 6.14
N TYR A 66 6.93 -6.72 6.28
CA TYR A 66 6.38 -6.31 7.57
C TYR A 66 6.30 -7.48 8.56
N GLY A 67 5.75 -8.62 8.14
CA GLY A 67 5.65 -9.82 8.98
C GLY A 67 7.02 -10.33 9.46
N GLU A 68 8.00 -10.38 8.56
CA GLU A 68 9.38 -10.77 8.88
C GLU A 68 10.03 -9.78 9.86
N ALA A 69 9.93 -8.48 9.60
CA ALA A 69 10.50 -7.46 10.48
C ALA A 69 9.88 -7.49 11.88
N LYS A 70 8.56 -7.69 11.96
CA LYS A 70 7.83 -7.85 13.23
C LYS A 70 8.31 -9.08 13.99
N ALA A 71 8.37 -10.24 13.33
CA ALA A 71 8.83 -11.48 13.95
C ALA A 71 10.26 -11.37 14.47
N ASN A 72 11.16 -10.74 13.70
CA ASN A 72 12.54 -10.51 14.11
C ASN A 72 12.64 -9.61 15.34
N TYR A 73 11.86 -8.52 15.39
CA TYR A 73 11.81 -7.64 16.57
C TYR A 73 11.27 -8.37 17.81
N GLU A 74 10.14 -9.07 17.69
CA GLU A 74 9.52 -9.81 18.79
C GLU A 74 10.46 -10.91 19.32
N HIS A 75 11.14 -11.61 18.41
CA HIS A 75 12.14 -12.62 18.78
C HIS A 75 13.34 -12.00 19.52
N ALA A 76 13.91 -10.91 18.99
CA ALA A 76 15.05 -10.23 19.61
C ALA A 76 14.73 -9.74 21.02
N VAL A 77 13.55 -9.15 21.23
CA VAL A 77 13.08 -8.72 22.55
C VAL A 77 12.90 -9.92 23.47
N ALA A 78 12.26 -10.99 23.02
CA ALA A 78 12.00 -12.17 23.84
C ALA A 78 13.30 -12.83 24.32
N VAL A 79 14.27 -13.05 23.41
CA VAL A 79 15.59 -13.60 23.75
C VAL A 79 16.28 -12.70 24.78
N ARG A 80 16.28 -11.39 24.53
CA ARG A 80 16.98 -10.43 25.39
C ARG A 80 16.37 -10.31 26.78
N VAL A 81 15.04 -10.41 26.91
CA VAL A 81 14.35 -10.45 28.20
C VAL A 81 14.79 -11.65 29.02
N VAL A 82 14.91 -12.83 28.40
CA VAL A 82 15.37 -14.05 29.08
C VAL A 82 16.81 -13.87 29.54
N GLU A 83 17.71 -13.41 28.68
CA GLU A 83 19.12 -13.16 29.02
C GLU A 83 19.30 -12.20 30.20
N ILE A 84 18.56 -11.08 30.19
CA ILE A 84 18.61 -10.09 31.28
C ILE A 84 18.12 -10.72 32.59
N SER A 85 17.05 -11.51 32.51
CA SER A 85 16.44 -12.15 33.68
C SER A 85 17.36 -13.22 34.28
N GLU A 86 17.93 -14.09 33.45
CA GLU A 86 18.88 -15.12 33.86
C GLU A 86 20.16 -14.52 34.44
N THR A 87 20.69 -13.47 33.81
CA THR A 87 21.86 -12.73 34.32
C THR A 87 21.57 -12.08 35.67
N ALA A 88 20.38 -11.51 35.86
CA ALA A 88 19.97 -10.92 37.13
C ALA A 88 19.90 -11.97 38.24
N VAL A 89 19.34 -13.14 37.96
CA VAL A 89 19.29 -14.27 38.90
C VAL A 89 20.71 -14.73 39.29
N ALA A 90 21.59 -14.92 38.31
CA ALA A 90 22.98 -15.34 38.56
C ALA A 90 23.78 -14.30 39.38
N GLN A 91 23.41 -13.02 39.30
CA GLN A 91 24.03 -11.92 40.06
C GLN A 91 23.30 -11.59 41.37
N GLU A 92 22.32 -12.40 41.79
CA GLU A 92 21.47 -12.15 42.97
C GLU A 92 20.76 -10.78 42.95
N LYS A 93 20.52 -10.22 41.76
CA LYS A 93 19.81 -8.95 41.55
C LYS A 93 18.33 -9.22 41.30
N ARG A 94 17.49 -8.33 41.81
CA ARG A 94 16.05 -8.31 41.49
C ARG A 94 15.79 -7.39 40.31
N VAL A 95 15.44 -7.96 39.17
CA VAL A 95 14.95 -7.23 38.00
C VAL A 95 13.51 -7.68 37.76
N SER A 96 12.59 -6.71 37.64
CA SER A 96 11.20 -7.03 37.28
C SER A 96 11.10 -7.34 35.79
N LEU A 97 10.12 -8.17 35.41
CA LEU A 97 9.86 -8.49 34.00
C LEU A 97 9.66 -7.23 33.15
N GLY A 98 8.92 -6.24 33.69
CA GLY A 98 8.69 -4.97 32.99
C GLY A 98 9.97 -4.15 32.77
N LEU A 99 10.90 -4.15 33.73
CA LEU A 99 12.20 -3.48 33.55
C LEU A 99 13.06 -4.21 32.53
N ALA A 100 13.11 -5.55 32.58
CA ALA A 100 13.82 -6.37 31.60
C ALA A 100 13.28 -6.14 30.18
N GLN A 101 11.95 -6.06 30.04
CA GLN A 101 11.31 -5.76 28.76
C GLN A 101 11.65 -4.36 28.25
N ALA A 102 11.60 -3.33 29.10
CA ALA A 102 11.97 -1.97 28.69
C ALA A 102 13.45 -1.88 28.24
N MET A 103 14.35 -2.60 28.91
CA MET A 103 15.76 -2.70 28.52
C MET A 103 15.94 -3.44 27.19
N ALA A 104 15.26 -4.58 27.02
CA ALA A 104 15.30 -5.36 25.79
C ALA A 104 14.74 -4.58 24.59
N GLU A 105 13.64 -3.85 24.76
CA GLU A 105 13.09 -2.99 23.70
C GLU A 105 14.03 -1.84 23.33
N LYS A 106 14.79 -1.30 24.29
CA LYS A 106 15.80 -0.29 24.04
C LYS A 106 16.98 -0.86 23.24
N ASP A 107 17.43 -2.07 23.60
CA ASP A 107 18.52 -2.76 22.91
C ASP A 107 18.11 -3.15 21.47
N ALA A 108 16.82 -3.46 21.24
CA ALA A 108 16.27 -3.82 19.93
C ALA A 108 15.74 -2.62 19.11
N TYR A 109 16.26 -1.41 19.34
CA TYR A 109 15.74 -0.18 18.72
C TYR A 109 15.79 -0.19 17.19
N GLU A 110 16.87 -0.70 16.59
CA GLU A 110 17.03 -0.75 15.13
C GLU A 110 16.02 -1.71 14.48
N GLN A 111 15.77 -2.86 15.11
CA GLN A 111 14.74 -3.81 14.69
C GLN A 111 13.35 -3.19 14.84
N LYS A 112 13.10 -2.45 15.93
CA LYS A 112 11.86 -1.71 16.15
C LYS A 112 11.63 -0.66 15.06
N LEU A 113 12.66 0.10 14.69
CA LEU A 113 12.56 1.08 13.61
C LEU A 113 12.26 0.41 12.27
N THR A 114 12.95 -0.69 11.96
CA THR A 114 12.72 -1.47 10.74
C THR A 114 11.29 -1.99 10.65
N TYR A 115 10.79 -2.56 11.77
CA TYR A 115 9.41 -2.99 11.92
C TYR A 115 8.42 -1.85 11.67
N LEU A 116 8.61 -0.68 12.30
CA LEU A 116 7.70 0.46 12.19
C LEU A 116 7.67 1.05 10.76
N VAL A 117 8.83 1.12 10.10
CA VAL A 117 8.90 1.58 8.71
C VAL A 117 8.17 0.61 7.78
N ALA A 118 8.38 -0.69 7.95
CA ALA A 118 7.69 -1.71 7.18
C ALA A 118 6.16 -1.68 7.42
N GLU A 119 5.73 -1.48 8.67
CA GLU A 119 4.32 -1.32 9.04
C GLU A 119 3.69 -0.13 8.32
N GLN A 120 4.35 1.03 8.37
CA GLN A 120 3.83 2.25 7.77
C GLN A 120 3.74 2.12 6.24
N ARG A 121 4.71 1.43 5.62
CA ARG A 121 4.69 1.13 4.18
C ARG A 121 3.51 0.24 3.82
N GLU A 122 3.33 -0.88 4.52
CA GLU A 122 2.20 -1.80 4.29
C GLU A 122 0.86 -1.06 4.44
N ARG A 123 0.72 -0.27 5.51
CA ARG A 123 -0.49 0.49 5.80
C ARG A 123 -0.80 1.53 4.72
N ALA A 124 0.23 2.25 4.25
CA ALA A 124 0.08 3.22 3.17
C ALA A 124 -0.38 2.53 1.86
N MET A 125 0.23 1.38 1.54
CA MET A 125 -0.15 0.59 0.37
C MET A 125 -1.58 0.04 0.48
N ARG A 126 -2.00 -0.42 1.65
CA ARG A 126 -3.38 -0.86 1.89
C ARG A 126 -4.39 0.28 1.63
N LYS A 127 -4.14 1.46 2.21
CA LYS A 127 -4.99 2.64 1.98
C LYS A 127 -5.04 3.04 0.50
N PHE A 128 -3.93 2.89 -0.20
CA PHE A 128 -3.88 3.15 -1.63
C PHE A 128 -4.76 2.16 -2.42
N LEU A 129 -4.72 0.87 -2.07
CA LEU A 129 -5.58 -0.14 -2.67
C LEU A 129 -7.07 0.13 -2.38
N ASP A 130 -7.40 0.54 -1.16
CA ASP A 130 -8.77 0.93 -0.79
C ASP A 130 -9.26 2.13 -1.63
N ALA A 131 -8.38 3.10 -1.90
CA ALA A 131 -8.69 4.24 -2.76
C ALA A 131 -8.96 3.83 -4.22
N LEU A 132 -8.20 2.85 -4.75
CA LEU A 132 -8.46 2.27 -6.07
C LEU A 132 -9.82 1.56 -6.13
N ASP A 133 -10.18 0.81 -5.08
CA ASP A 133 -11.45 0.10 -5.01
C ASP A 133 -12.63 1.08 -4.92
N ALA A 134 -12.49 2.15 -4.14
CA ALA A 134 -13.48 3.23 -4.09
C ALA A 134 -13.63 3.94 -5.45
N ALA A 135 -12.53 4.23 -6.14
CA ALA A 135 -12.56 4.84 -7.47
C ALA A 135 -13.23 3.93 -8.52
N LEU A 136 -13.03 2.61 -8.43
CA LEU A 136 -13.69 1.65 -9.31
C LEU A 136 -15.21 1.61 -9.05
N GLU A 137 -15.62 1.65 -7.80
CA GLU A 137 -17.03 1.62 -7.44
C GLU A 137 -17.76 2.90 -7.86
N ASN A 138 -17.14 4.06 -7.64
CA ASN A 138 -17.66 5.33 -8.15
C ASN A 138 -17.85 5.29 -9.68
N HIS A 139 -16.86 4.76 -10.41
CA HIS A 139 -16.97 4.62 -11.86
C HIS A 139 -18.13 3.71 -12.29
N ARG A 140 -18.42 2.64 -11.54
CA ARG A 140 -19.57 1.76 -11.82
C ARG A 140 -20.89 2.48 -11.63
N THR A 141 -21.01 3.25 -10.54
CA THR A 141 -22.17 4.08 -10.25
C THR A 141 -22.40 5.12 -11.35
N ASP A 142 -21.35 5.87 -11.73
CA ASP A 142 -21.43 6.88 -12.80
C ASP A 142 -21.92 6.27 -14.13
N ARG A 143 -21.46 5.06 -14.48
CA ARG A 143 -21.94 4.37 -15.69
C ARG A 143 -23.36 3.86 -15.56
N ALA A 144 -23.80 3.47 -14.36
CA ALA A 144 -25.18 3.07 -14.12
C ALA A 144 -26.12 4.27 -14.29
N ASP A 145 -25.73 5.43 -13.75
CA ASP A 145 -26.48 6.69 -13.86
C ASP A 145 -26.54 7.17 -15.31
N ALA A 146 -25.42 7.16 -16.03
CA ALA A 146 -25.40 7.50 -17.46
C ALA A 146 -26.37 6.61 -18.27
N ARG A 147 -26.37 5.30 -18.02
CA ARG A 147 -27.32 4.38 -18.68
C ARG A 147 -28.77 4.60 -18.25
N ALA A 148 -29.02 5.08 -17.04
CA ALA A 148 -30.37 5.43 -16.59
C ALA A 148 -30.88 6.70 -17.29
N VAL A 149 -30.01 7.72 -17.41
CA VAL A 149 -30.29 8.95 -18.17
C VAL A 149 -30.51 8.66 -19.65
N ASP A 150 -29.65 7.87 -20.28
CA ASP A 150 -29.79 7.48 -21.69
C ASP A 150 -31.13 6.75 -21.93
N ARG A 151 -31.54 5.87 -21.01
CA ARG A 151 -32.85 5.20 -21.08
C ARG A 151 -34.00 6.18 -20.92
N ALA A 152 -33.94 7.09 -19.96
CA ALA A 152 -34.97 8.12 -19.75
C ALA A 152 -35.10 9.07 -20.96
N ALA A 153 -33.98 9.46 -21.56
CA ALA A 153 -33.94 10.27 -22.79
C ALA A 153 -34.53 9.50 -23.99
N SER A 154 -34.21 8.20 -24.13
CA SER A 154 -34.73 7.35 -25.21
C SER A 154 -36.22 7.02 -25.09
N GLN A 155 -36.79 7.09 -23.88
CA GLN A 155 -38.23 6.85 -23.61
C GLN A 155 -39.10 8.10 -23.79
N GLY A 156 -38.54 9.21 -24.26
CA GLY A 156 -39.33 10.39 -24.65
C GLY A 156 -39.78 11.29 -23.50
N PHE A 157 -39.19 11.20 -22.30
CA PHE A 157 -39.40 12.20 -21.25
C PHE A 157 -38.72 13.56 -21.53
N GLY A 158 -38.09 13.71 -22.70
CA GLY A 158 -37.57 14.98 -23.24
C GLY A 158 -38.57 15.76 -24.10
N GLY A 159 -39.86 15.73 -23.76
CA GLY A 159 -40.89 16.44 -24.50
C GLY A 159 -42.03 16.92 -23.60
N GLY A 160 -41.93 18.15 -23.11
CA GLY A 160 -42.99 18.84 -22.38
C GLY A 160 -42.49 20.12 -21.73
N ALA A 161 -42.62 21.21 -22.49
CA ALA A 161 -42.56 22.65 -22.17
C ALA A 161 -42.19 23.10 -20.75
#